data_AF-A0A660RYM2-F1
#
_entry.id   AF-A0A660RYM2-F1
#
_cell.length_a   1.000
_cell.length_b   1.000
_cell.length_c   1.000
_cell.angle_alpha   90.00
_cell.angle_beta   90.00
_cell.angle_gamma   90.00
#
_symmetry.space_group_name_H-M   'P 1'
#
loop_
_entity.id
_entity.type
_entity.pdbx_description
1 polymer ?
#
loop_
_entity_poly.entity_id
_entity_poly.type
_entity_poly.pdbx_seq_one_letter_code
_entity_poly.pdbx_strand_id
1 'polypeptide(L)' 'MRCPKCNCFFSEELKVCPRCGNDMGEILERIGVFPLPTKEPFLSPEDFKEKPAEEENIGKIQEKSPREIEFSLPEENEIK' A
#
# COMPACT_ATOMS: atom_id res chain seq x y z
N MET A 1 8.43 2.78 -12.73
CA MET A 1 9.54 3.74 -12.44
C MET A 1 9.65 4.85 -13.48
N ARG A 2 10.25 5.99 -13.11
CA ARG A 2 10.49 7.14 -14.01
C ARG A 2 11.99 7.29 -14.30
N CYS A 3 12.37 7.39 -15.59
CA CYS A 3 13.75 7.63 -15.98
C CYS A 3 14.18 9.09 -15.67
N PRO A 4 15.31 9.34 -14.98
CA PRO A 4 15.77 10.70 -14.68
C PRO A 4 16.31 11.44 -15.93
N LYS A 5 16.75 10.71 -16.97
CA LYS A 5 17.28 11.33 -18.20
C LYS A 5 16.20 11.77 -19.19
N CYS A 6 15.20 10.92 -19.44
CA CYS A 6 14.20 11.17 -20.49
C CYS A 6 12.76 11.26 -19.98
N ASN A 7 12.54 11.15 -18.66
CA ASN A 7 11.24 11.21 -18.00
C ASN A 7 10.20 10.16 -18.46
N CYS A 8 10.62 9.14 -19.21
CA CYS A 8 9.75 8.03 -19.59
C CYS A 8 9.38 7.19 -18.35
N PHE A 9 8.12 6.80 -18.26
CA PHE A 9 7.62 5.83 -17.28
C PHE A 9 7.61 4.42 -17.88
N PHE A 10 8.12 3.44 -17.15
CA PHE A 10 8.22 2.05 -17.59
C PHE A 10 8.28 1.09 -16.37
N SER A 11 8.15 -0.22 -16.62
CA SER A 11 8.17 -1.28 -15.58
C SER A 11 9.47 -1.30 -14.79
N GLU A 12 9.40 -1.63 -13.51
CA GLU A 12 10.57 -1.71 -12.59
C GLU A 12 11.43 -2.96 -12.85
N GLU A 13 10.88 -3.95 -13.54
CA GLU A 13 11.60 -5.16 -13.95
C GLU A 13 12.71 -4.87 -14.97
N LEU A 14 12.60 -3.75 -15.70
CA LEU A 14 13.58 -3.35 -16.71
C LEU A 14 14.73 -2.57 -16.05
N LYS A 15 15.93 -3.15 -16.08
CA LYS A 15 17.16 -2.48 -15.61
C LYS A 15 17.61 -1.33 -16.49
N VAL A 16 17.09 -1.22 -17.72
CA VAL A 16 17.47 -0.20 -18.70
C VAL A 16 16.24 0.51 -19.21
N CYS A 17 16.29 1.84 -19.33
CA CYS A 17 15.19 2.62 -19.87
C CYS A 17 14.97 2.29 -21.36
N PRO A 18 13.77 1.83 -21.77
CA PRO A 18 13.50 1.43 -23.15
C PRO A 18 13.52 2.60 -24.15
N ARG A 19 13.41 3.85 -23.66
CA ARG A 19 13.36 5.05 -24.51
C ARG A 19 14.73 5.65 -24.81
N CYS A 20 15.64 5.66 -23.84
CA CYS A 20 16.92 6.38 -23.95
C CYS A 20 18.15 5.51 -23.65
N GLY A 21 17.96 4.23 -23.32
CA GLY A 21 19.06 3.32 -23.00
C GLY A 21 19.78 3.62 -21.67
N ASN A 22 19.25 4.53 -20.85
CA ASN A 22 19.85 4.81 -19.55
C ASN A 22 19.79 3.59 -18.64
N ASP A 23 20.93 3.24 -18.02
CA ASP A 23 20.99 2.23 -16.97
C ASP A 23 20.30 2.76 -15.71
N MET A 24 19.40 1.95 -15.18
CA MET A 24 18.55 2.20 -14.03
C MET A 24 18.83 1.18 -12.91
N GLY A 25 19.82 0.29 -13.09
CA GLY A 25 20.21 -0.74 -12.14
C GLY A 25 20.56 -0.19 -10.76
N GLU A 26 21.42 0.83 -10.68
CA GLU A 26 21.76 1.46 -9.39
C GLU A 26 20.55 2.08 -8.67
N ILE A 27 19.60 2.61 -9.45
CA ILE A 27 18.39 3.22 -8.89
C ILE A 27 17.48 2.14 -8.31
N LEU A 28 17.33 1.01 -9.01
CA LEU A 28 16.63 -0.18 -8.52
C LEU A 28 17.27 -0.73 -7.25
N GLU A 29 18.59 -0.85 -7.21
CA GLU A 29 19.33 -1.32 -6.04
C GLU A 29 19.14 -0.40 -4.83
N ARG A 30 19.12 0.92 -5.04
CA ARG A 30 18.84 1.89 -3.96
C ARG A 30 17.40 1.83 -3.44
N ILE A 31 16.43 1.62 -4.33
CA ILE A 31 15.01 1.45 -3.93
C ILE A 31 14.82 0.14 -3.16
N GLY A 32 15.53 -0.92 -3.58
CA GLY A 32 15.50 -2.24 -2.95
C GLY A 32 16.26 -2.37 -1.63
N VAL A 33 16.79 -1.28 -1.06
CA VAL A 33 17.44 -1.31 0.26
C VAL A 33 16.36 -1.51 1.32
N PHE A 34 16.09 -2.78 1.62
CA PHE A 34 15.29 -3.14 2.78
C PHE A 34 16.08 -2.79 4.05
N PRO A 35 15.47 -2.12 5.04
CA PRO A 35 16.15 -1.82 6.30
C PRO A 35 16.67 -3.10 6.94
N LEU A 36 17.83 -3.02 7.60
CA LEU A 36 18.34 -4.17 8.33
C LEU A 36 17.31 -4.62 9.37
N PRO A 37 17.08 -5.94 9.52
CA PRO A 37 16.17 -6.42 10.54
C PRO A 37 16.69 -5.95 11.90
N THR A 38 15.80 -5.32 12.68
CA THR A 38 16.10 -4.94 14.05
C THR A 38 16.29 -6.20 14.89
N LYS A 39 17.16 -6.14 15.91
CA LYS A 39 17.31 -7.25 16.87
C LYS A 39 16.05 -7.46 17.71
N GLU A 40 15.25 -6.41 17.84
CA GLU A 40 14.04 -6.39 18.64
C GLU A 40 12.80 -6.56 17.74
N PRO A 41 11.79 -7.32 18.20
CA PRO A 41 10.54 -7.47 17.49
C PRO A 41 9.78 -6.14 17.44
N PHE A 42 9.00 -5.96 16.36
CA PHE A 42 8.24 -4.73 16.12
C PHE A 42 7.14 -4.48 17.16
N LEU A 43 6.57 -5.56 17.73
CA LEU A 43 5.55 -5.51 18.78
C LEU A 43 6.05 -6.27 19.99
N SER A 44 5.72 -5.78 21.18
CA SER A 44 5.90 -6.49 22.42
C SER A 44 4.57 -7.02 22.95
N PRO A 45 4.56 -8.02 23.84
CA PRO A 45 3.33 -8.54 24.44
C PRO A 45 2.50 -7.46 25.17
N GLU A 46 3.12 -6.36 25.57
CA GLU A 46 2.46 -5.21 26.19
C GLU A 46 1.55 -4.46 25.21
N ASP A 47 1.86 -4.44 23.91
CA ASP A 47 1.04 -3.79 22.89
C ASP A 47 -0.32 -4.46 22.70
N PHE A 48 -0.43 -5.73 23.10
CA PHE A 48 -1.67 -6.52 23.03
C PHE A 48 -2.50 -6.41 24.32
N LYS A 49 -2.01 -5.71 25.35
CA LYS A 49 -2.81 -5.46 26.55
C LYS A 49 -3.84 -4.38 26.20
N GLU A 50 -5.11 -4.71 26.36
CA GLU A 50 -6.17 -3.72 26.33
C GLU A 50 -5.80 -2.60 27.31
N LYS A 51 -5.58 -1.39 26.78
CA LYS A 51 -5.42 -0.23 27.66
C LYS A 51 -6.72 -0.09 28.45
N PRO A 52 -6.66 0.20 29.76
CA PRO A 52 -7.85 0.65 30.46
C PRO A 52 -8.42 1.82 29.66
N ALA A 53 -9.73 1.87 29.51
CA ALA A 53 -10.42 3.00 28.91
C ALA A 53 -10.18 4.25 29.76
N GLU A 54 -9.01 4.85 29.63
CA GLU A 54 -8.85 6.26 29.88
C GLU A 54 -9.80 6.92 28.90
N GLU A 55 -10.68 7.75 29.43
CA GLU A 55 -11.64 8.55 28.67
C GLU A 55 -10.87 9.46 27.71
N GLU A 56 -10.41 8.90 26.60
CA GLU A 56 -10.19 9.65 25.39
C GLU A 56 -11.51 10.39 25.20
N ASN A 57 -11.46 11.71 25.30
CA ASN A 57 -12.51 12.57 24.79
C ASN A 57 -12.50 12.40 23.27
N ILE A 58 -12.98 11.23 22.81
CA ILE A 58 -13.31 10.92 21.44
C ILE A 58 -14.48 11.85 21.16
N GLY A 59 -14.16 13.00 20.56
CA GLY A 59 -15.15 13.93 20.05
C GLY A 59 -16.19 13.12 19.29
N LYS A 60 -17.42 13.12 19.83
CA LYS A 60 -18.62 12.45 19.33
C LYS A 60 -18.48 11.98 17.88
N ILE A 61 -18.09 10.72 17.69
CA ILE A 61 -18.30 10.05 16.41
C ILE A 61 -19.82 9.89 16.33
N GLN A 62 -20.45 10.75 15.53
CA GLN A 62 -21.85 10.55 15.16
C GLN A 62 -21.93 9.19 14.48
N GLU A 63 -22.68 8.27 15.08
CA GLU A 63 -23.09 7.02 14.45
C GLU A 63 -23.76 7.35 13.12
N LYS A 64 -23.00 7.31 12.03
CA LYS A 64 -23.60 7.24 10.71
C LYS A 64 -24.12 5.82 10.61
N SER A 65 -25.44 5.72 10.46
CA SER A 65 -26.16 4.49 10.19
C SER A 65 -25.42 3.62 9.17
N PRO A 66 -25.44 2.29 9.32
CA PRO A 66 -24.84 1.40 8.33
C PRO A 66 -25.47 1.70 6.98
N ARG A 67 -24.68 2.25 6.06
CA ARG A 67 -25.07 2.36 4.66
C ARG A 67 -24.90 0.96 4.08
N GLU A 68 -25.97 0.19 4.07
CA GLU A 68 -26.03 -1.06 3.33
C GLU A 68 -25.75 -0.76 1.85
N ILE A 69 -24.88 -1.54 1.25
CA ILE A 69 -24.58 -1.46 -0.18
C ILE A 69 -25.49 -2.49 -0.85
N GLU A 70 -26.52 -2.05 -1.56
CA GLU A 70 -27.33 -2.94 -2.41
C GLU A 70 -26.47 -3.44 -3.57
N PHE A 71 -26.14 -4.72 -3.55
CA PHE A 71 -25.44 -5.39 -4.64
C PHE A 71 -26.48 -5.86 -5.67
N SER A 72 -26.68 -5.08 -6.73
CA SER A 72 -27.48 -5.52 -7.87
C SER A 72 -26.62 -6.46 -8.74
N LEU A 73 -26.83 -7.77 -8.61
CA LEU A 73 -26.30 -8.75 -9.56
C LEU A 73 -27.06 -8.58 -10.88
N PRO A 74 -26.39 -8.32 -12.02
CA PRO A 74 -27.06 -8.37 -13.31
C PRO A 74 -27.46 -9.83 -13.57
N GLU A 75 -28.76 -10.06 -13.75
CA GLU A 75 -29.28 -11.36 -14.20
C GLU A 75 -28.56 -11.76 -15.49
N GLU A 76 -27.91 -12.93 -15.44
CA GLU A 76 -27.28 -13.53 -16.61
C GLU A 76 -28.39 -13.75 -17.64
N ASN A 77 -28.42 -12.88 -18.65
CA ASN A 77 -29.32 -13.00 -19.78
C ASN A 77 -29.19 -14.42 -20.35
N GLU A 78 -30.34 -15.10 -20.39
CA GLU A 78 -30.57 -16.37 -21.06
C GLU A 78 -29.91 -16.35 -22.45
N ILE A 79 -28.78 -17.04 -22.60
CA ILE A 79 -28.27 -17.40 -23.92
C ILE A 79 -29.17 -18.53 -24.41
N LYS A 80 -30.09 -18.15 -25.29
CA LYS A 80 -30.97 -19.01 -26.10
C LYS A 80 -30.22 -20.12 -26.82
#